data_AF-A0A654TW06-F1
#
_entry.id   AF-A0A654TW06-F1
#
_cell.length_a   1.000
_cell.length_b   1.000
_cell.length_c   1.000
_cell.angle_alpha   90.00
_cell.angle_beta   90.00
_cell.angle_gamma   90.00
#
_symmetry.space_group_name_H-M   'P 1'
#
loop_
_entity.id
_entity.type
_entity.pdbx_description
1 polymer ?
#
loop_
_entity_poly.entity_id
_entity_poly.type
_entity_poly.pdbx_seq_one_letter_code
_entity_poly.pdbx_strand_id
1 'polypeptide(L)'
;MKDLLVVGDIPGFADSLLRGWQAKKRTSTRISNPAIEHAYQVAQSSGMVAGKVSGAGGGGFLMMIVDPRRRIEVARSLERECGGSVAPCLFTKGGAVTWHIPESTAPVRRGVADAVASALGNAGILLCAGCVLATSHSTWRVPV
;
A
#
# COMPACT_ATOMS: atom_id res chain seq x y z
N MET A 1 2.14 -3.95 26.25
CA MET A 1 2.10 -3.08 25.05
C MET A 1 1.33 -1.78 25.29
N LYS A 2 0.04 -1.81 25.66
CA LYS A 2 -0.77 -0.61 25.94
C LYS A 2 -0.08 0.34 26.92
N ASP A 3 0.28 -0.16 28.09
CA ASP A 3 0.80 0.70 29.17
C ASP A 3 2.14 1.36 28.80
N LEU A 4 2.99 0.64 28.06
CA LEU A 4 4.26 1.16 27.53
C LEU A 4 4.07 2.33 26.56
N LEU A 5 3.03 2.27 25.71
CA LEU A 5 2.68 3.40 24.85
C LEU A 5 2.16 4.60 25.66
N VAL A 6 1.39 4.35 26.72
CA VAL A 6 0.82 5.41 27.56
C VAL A 6 1.92 6.19 28.30
N VAL A 7 2.97 5.51 28.76
CA VAL A 7 4.11 6.14 29.45
C VAL A 7 5.21 6.65 28.50
N GLY A 8 5.09 6.37 27.20
CA GLY A 8 6.06 6.79 26.18
C GLY A 8 7.35 5.96 26.14
N ASP A 9 7.37 4.75 26.70
CA ASP A 9 8.53 3.84 26.66
C ASP A 9 8.59 3.11 25.30
N ILE A 10 9.25 3.75 24.33
CA ILE A 10 9.42 3.20 22.97
C ILE A 10 10.31 1.94 22.94
N PRO A 11 11.46 1.88 23.64
CA PRO A 11 12.26 0.66 23.72
C PRO A 11 11.46 -0.53 24.30
N GLY A 12 10.77 -0.32 25.43
CA GLY A 12 9.93 -1.37 26.02
C GLY A 12 8.77 -1.77 25.10
N PHE A 13 8.16 -0.80 24.41
CA PHE A 13 7.15 -1.08 23.40
C PHE A 13 7.68 -1.95 22.26
N ALA A 14 8.88 -1.66 21.76
CA ALA A 14 9.53 -2.43 20.69
C ALA A 14 9.84 -3.87 21.14
N ASP A 15 10.35 -4.07 22.36
CA ASP A 15 10.54 -5.42 22.92
C ASP A 15 9.20 -6.17 23.04
N SER A 16 8.16 -5.49 23.55
CA SER A 16 6.82 -6.07 23.63
C SER A 16 6.25 -6.42 22.25
N LEU A 17 6.57 -5.65 21.21
CA LEU A 17 6.17 -5.91 19.82
C LEU A 17 6.88 -7.15 19.26
N LEU A 18 8.19 -7.26 19.50
CA LEU A 18 8.99 -8.41 19.10
C LEU A 18 8.49 -9.70 19.75
N ARG A 19 8.27 -9.70 21.08
CA ARG A 19 7.70 -10.86 21.79
C ARG A 19 6.32 -11.23 21.25
N GLY A 20 5.48 -10.24 20.95
CA GLY A 20 4.17 -10.45 20.34
C GLY A 20 4.27 -11.08 18.95
N TRP A 21 5.25 -10.66 18.13
CA TRP A 21 5.50 -11.28 16.83
C TRP A 21 5.95 -12.74 16.96
N GLN A 22 6.88 -13.03 17.87
CA GLN A 22 7.33 -14.40 18.12
C GLN A 22 6.19 -15.30 18.62
N ALA A 23 5.36 -14.80 19.54
CA ALA A 23 4.17 -15.51 19.99
C ALA A 23 3.19 -15.76 18.84
N LYS A 24 2.96 -14.76 17.99
CA LYS A 24 2.11 -14.90 16.80
C LYS A 24 2.62 -15.99 15.87
N LYS A 25 3.92 -16.05 15.57
CA LYS A 25 4.51 -17.12 14.74
C LYS A 25 4.27 -18.53 15.31
N ARG A 26 4.22 -18.67 16.63
CA ARG A 26 3.95 -19.96 17.30
C ARG A 26 2.49 -20.41 17.17
N THR A 27 1.56 -19.50 16.89
CA THR A 27 0.12 -19.84 16.79
C THR A 27 -0.21 -20.62 15.53
N SER A 28 0.50 -20.40 14.42
CA SER A 28 0.28 -21.13 13.17
C SER A 28 1.48 -21.03 12.24
N THR A 29 1.81 -22.15 11.58
CA THR A 29 2.88 -22.23 10.58
C THR A 29 2.61 -21.36 9.34
N ARG A 30 1.36 -20.95 9.08
CA ARG A 30 0.99 -20.09 7.95
C ARG A 30 1.18 -18.59 8.21
N ILE A 31 1.54 -18.21 9.43
CA ILE A 31 1.66 -16.79 9.80
C ILE A 31 2.86 -16.12 9.16
N SER A 32 3.96 -16.87 9.00
CA SER A 32 5.17 -16.44 8.33
C SER A 32 5.52 -17.40 7.20
N ASN A 33 6.30 -16.92 6.24
CA ASN A 33 6.78 -17.69 5.10
C ASN A 33 8.24 -17.27 4.80
N PRO A 34 8.97 -18.00 3.94
CA PRO A 34 10.37 -17.67 3.65
C PRO A 34 10.59 -16.24 3.16
N ALA A 35 9.66 -15.68 2.36
CA ALA A 35 9.76 -14.30 1.89
C ALA A 35 9.60 -13.28 3.03
N ILE A 36 8.66 -13.51 3.95
CA ILE A 36 8.46 -12.68 5.14
C ILE A 36 9.68 -12.75 6.06
N GLU A 37 10.22 -13.94 6.31
CA GLU A 37 11.41 -14.10 7.16
C GLU A 37 12.64 -13.44 6.52
N HIS A 38 12.79 -13.54 5.20
CA HIS A 38 13.87 -12.85 4.48
C HIS A 38 13.75 -11.32 4.62
N ALA A 39 12.57 -10.76 4.35
CA ALA A 39 12.32 -9.32 4.52
C ALA A 39 12.56 -8.88 5.98
N TYR A 40 12.16 -9.71 6.96
CA TYR A 40 12.38 -9.44 8.37
C TYR A 40 13.87 -9.44 8.75
N GLN A 41 14.68 -10.30 8.14
CA GLN A 41 16.14 -10.34 8.31
C GLN A 41 16.82 -9.11 7.69
N VAL A 42 16.46 -8.75 6.45
CA VAL A 42 16.97 -7.55 5.76
C VAL A 42 16.64 -6.28 6.55
N ALA A 43 15.41 -6.19 7.07
CA ALA A 43 15.01 -5.07 7.92
C ALA A 43 15.86 -4.99 9.21
N GLN A 44 16.07 -6.12 9.89
CA GLN A 44 16.88 -6.17 11.12
C GLN A 44 18.34 -5.77 10.86
N SER A 45 18.98 -6.32 9.83
CA SER A 45 20.37 -5.96 9.50
C SER A 45 20.51 -4.48 9.14
N SER A 46 19.47 -3.93 8.50
CA SER A 46 19.42 -2.52 8.10
C SER A 46 18.97 -1.56 9.21
N GLY A 47 18.61 -2.05 10.41
CA GLY A 47 18.35 -1.20 11.59
C GLY A 47 16.93 -1.13 12.11
N MET A 48 16.07 -2.08 11.72
CA MET A 48 14.81 -2.30 12.40
C MET A 48 15.05 -2.77 13.84
N VAL A 49 14.34 -2.16 14.78
CA VAL A 49 14.34 -2.52 16.20
C VAL A 49 13.36 -3.65 16.47
N ALA A 50 12.14 -3.53 15.95
CA ALA A 50 11.09 -4.55 16.09
C ALA A 50 10.08 -4.42 14.95
N GLY A 51 9.37 -5.50 14.63
CA GLY A 51 8.30 -5.45 13.64
C GLY A 51 7.34 -6.63 13.76
N LYS A 52 6.21 -6.54 13.06
CA LYS A 52 5.24 -7.62 12.92
C LYS A 52 4.48 -7.51 11.61
N VAL A 53 4.04 -8.65 11.10
CA VAL A 53 3.08 -8.68 9.99
C VAL A 53 1.68 -8.32 10.50
N SER A 54 1.06 -7.35 9.84
CA SER A 54 -0.33 -6.93 10.08
C SER A 54 -1.33 -7.96 9.55
N GLY A 55 -2.53 -8.01 10.11
CA GLY A 55 -3.58 -8.95 9.71
C GLY A 55 -3.39 -10.39 10.22
N ALA A 56 -4.01 -11.38 9.58
CA ALA A 56 -3.99 -12.78 10.00
C ALA A 56 -2.59 -13.43 9.86
N GLY A 57 -1.77 -12.95 8.91
CA GLY A 57 -0.46 -13.52 8.57
C GLY A 57 -0.40 -14.04 7.13
N GLY A 58 0.77 -14.50 6.70
CA GLY A 58 0.99 -15.07 5.36
C GLY A 58 1.21 -14.05 4.24
N GLY A 59 0.97 -12.76 4.48
CA GLY A 59 1.22 -11.68 3.52
C GLY A 59 0.70 -10.32 4.02
N GLY A 60 0.70 -9.32 3.14
CA GLY A 60 0.23 -7.97 3.43
C GLY A 60 1.35 -7.04 3.90
N PHE A 61 1.10 -6.28 4.98
CA PHE A 61 2.01 -5.23 5.45
C PHE A 61 2.89 -5.70 6.61
N LEU A 62 4.20 -5.49 6.48
CA LEU A 62 5.15 -5.57 7.60
C LEU A 62 5.24 -4.19 8.27
N MET A 63 4.73 -4.09 9.50
CA MET A 63 4.86 -2.88 10.31
C MET A 63 6.13 -2.96 11.15
N MET A 64 6.92 -1.89 11.17
CA MET A 64 8.24 -1.86 11.77
C MET A 64 8.45 -0.61 12.61
N ILE A 65 9.17 -0.78 13.72
CA ILE A 65 9.78 0.27 14.53
C ILE A 65 11.25 0.32 14.14
N VAL A 66 11.69 1.47 13.65
CA VAL A 66 13.03 1.72 13.13
C VAL A 66 13.56 2.98 13.79
N ASP A 67 14.87 3.00 14.07
CA ASP A 67 15.55 4.24 14.46
C ASP A 67 15.34 5.30 13.36
N PRO A 68 14.86 6.51 13.66
CA PRO A 68 14.66 7.57 12.67
C PRO A 68 15.88 7.83 11.79
N ARG A 69 17.10 7.68 12.34
CA ARG A 69 18.37 7.86 11.63
C ARG A 69 18.60 6.82 10.54
N ARG A 70 18.04 5.62 10.69
CA ARG A 70 18.19 4.48 9.77
C ARG A 70 16.95 4.23 8.91
N ARG A 71 15.89 5.05 9.05
CA ARG A 71 14.63 4.87 8.32
C ARG A 71 14.82 4.76 6.80
N ILE A 72 15.63 5.64 6.22
CA ILE A 72 15.89 5.66 4.78
C ILE A 72 16.73 4.45 4.33
N GLU A 73 17.69 4.05 5.15
CA GLU A 73 18.53 2.88 4.91
C GLU A 73 17.68 1.60 4.88
N VAL A 74 16.85 1.38 5.92
CA VAL A 74 15.93 0.24 5.98
C VAL A 74 14.98 0.23 4.78
N ALA A 75 14.42 1.39 4.41
CA ALA A 75 13.50 1.47 3.29
C ALA A 75 14.15 1.05 1.97
N ARG A 76 15.33 1.60 1.67
CA ARG A 76 16.08 1.27 0.45
C ARG A 76 16.53 -0.18 0.40
N SER A 77 16.99 -0.75 1.52
CA SER A 77 17.38 -2.17 1.58
C SER A 77 16.19 -3.08 1.28
N LEU A 78 15.02 -2.80 1.85
CA LEU A 78 13.81 -3.57 1.59
C LEU A 78 13.32 -3.45 0.14
N GLU A 79 13.32 -2.25 -0.42
CA GLU A 79 12.93 -2.02 -1.82
C GLU A 79 13.86 -2.77 -2.78
N ARG A 80 15.18 -2.70 -2.52
CA ARG A 80 16.21 -3.34 -3.36
C ARG A 80 16.20 -4.87 -3.26
N GLU A 81 16.11 -5.42 -2.06
CA GLU A 81 16.33 -6.86 -1.83
C GLU A 81 15.02 -7.66 -1.86
N CYS A 82 13.89 -7.04 -1.53
CA CYS A 82 12.60 -7.72 -1.44
C CYS A 82 11.58 -7.26 -2.49
N GLY A 83 11.87 -6.21 -3.27
CA GLY A 83 10.99 -5.70 -4.34
C GLY A 83 9.66 -5.13 -3.84
N GLY A 84 9.54 -4.84 -2.53
CA GLY A 84 8.36 -4.24 -1.93
C GLY A 84 8.39 -2.72 -1.97
N SER A 85 7.26 -2.07 -1.65
CA SER A 85 7.18 -0.61 -1.50
C SER A 85 7.07 -0.22 -0.03
N VAL A 86 7.79 0.82 0.37
CA VAL A 86 7.74 1.32 1.76
C VAL A 86 6.86 2.55 1.85
N ALA A 87 5.86 2.50 2.73
CA ALA A 87 4.95 3.61 2.98
C ALA A 87 5.09 4.13 4.43
N PRO A 88 4.93 5.44 4.68
CA PRO A 88 4.85 5.96 6.03
C PRO A 88 3.59 5.43 6.75
N CYS A 89 3.75 5.08 8.03
CA CYS A 89 2.62 4.79 8.90
C CYS A 89 2.11 6.11 9.51
N LEU A 90 0.94 6.55 9.07
CA LEU A 90 0.25 7.74 9.58
C LEU A 90 -1.00 7.31 10.35
N PHE A 91 -1.14 7.78 11.58
CA PHE A 91 -2.30 7.49 12.42
C PHE A 91 -3.33 8.60 12.30
N THR A 92 -4.60 8.23 12.17
CA THR A 92 -5.74 9.16 12.19
C THR A 92 -6.46 9.08 13.53
N LYS A 93 -6.93 10.22 14.03
CA LYS A 93 -7.82 10.28 15.21
C LYS A 93 -9.29 10.07 14.85
N GLY A 94 -9.67 10.41 13.62
CA GLY A 94 -11.04 10.26 13.11
C GLY A 94 -11.35 8.82 12.72
N GLY A 95 -12.59 8.41 12.97
CA GLY A 95 -13.18 7.16 12.46
C GLY A 95 -13.89 7.37 11.13
N ALA A 96 -14.88 6.52 10.85
CA ALA A 96 -15.73 6.67 9.66
C ALA A 96 -16.55 7.98 9.74
N VAL A 97 -16.56 8.73 8.64
CA VAL A 97 -17.32 9.97 8.49
C VAL A 97 -18.13 9.91 7.21
N THR A 98 -19.32 10.50 7.23
CA THR A 98 -20.22 10.61 6.06
C THR A 98 -20.51 12.07 5.79
N TRP A 99 -20.64 12.45 4.53
CA TRP A 99 -21.04 13.80 4.12
C TRP A 99 -22.14 13.71 3.07
N HIS A 100 -23.00 14.72 3.05
CA HIS A 100 -24.02 14.85 2.02
C HIS A 100 -23.44 15.64 0.85
N ILE A 101 -23.58 15.11 -0.37
CA ILE A 101 -23.24 15.84 -1.58
C ILE A 101 -24.51 16.61 -1.99
N PRO A 102 -24.50 17.95 -2.01
CA PRO A 102 -25.66 18.71 -2.47
C PRO A 102 -25.97 18.34 -3.92
N GLU A 103 -27.26 18.26 -4.24
CA GLU A 103 -27.72 17.97 -5.59
C GLU A 103 -27.28 19.10 -6.53
N SER A 104 -26.48 18.76 -7.53
CA SER A 104 -26.06 19.70 -8.57
C SER A 104 -27.24 19.97 -9.50
N THR A 105 -27.90 21.11 -9.35
CA THR A 105 -28.88 21.62 -10.33
C THR A 105 -28.22 22.11 -11.63
N ALA A 106 -26.89 22.04 -11.76
CA ALA A 106 -26.22 22.31 -13.02
C ALA A 106 -26.17 21.03 -13.88
N PRO A 107 -26.60 21.08 -15.17
CA PRO A 107 -26.44 19.95 -16.06
C PRO A 107 -24.96 19.61 -16.16
N VAL A 108 -24.60 18.35 -15.86
CA VAL A 108 -23.29 17.80 -16.17
C VAL A 108 -23.11 17.97 -17.68
N ARG A 109 -22.30 18.95 -18.10
CA ARG A 109 -21.83 19.01 -19.48
C ARG A 109 -20.99 17.76 -19.71
N ARG A 110 -21.61 16.69 -20.22
CA ARG A 110 -20.90 15.58 -20.86
C ARG A 110 -20.21 16.19 -22.07
N GLY A 111 -18.94 16.53 -21.92
CA GLY A 111 -18.20 17.30 -22.92
C GLY A 111 -16.75 16.91 -23.00
N VAL A 112 -16.47 15.65 -23.36
CA VAL A 112 -15.21 15.26 -24.04
C VAL A 112 -15.45 14.25 -25.19
N ALA A 113 -16.68 13.76 -25.40
CA ALA A 113 -16.98 12.89 -26.55
C ALA A 113 -17.50 13.68 -27.79
N ASP A 114 -18.29 14.74 -27.60
CA ASP A 114 -18.99 15.38 -28.73
C ASP A 114 -18.19 16.49 -29.42
N ALA A 115 -17.15 17.04 -28.77
CA ALA A 115 -16.31 18.10 -29.35
C ALA A 115 -15.34 17.59 -30.44
N VAL A 116 -15.04 16.29 -30.47
CA VAL A 116 -14.18 15.71 -31.52
C VAL A 116 -15.00 15.37 -32.77
N ALA A 117 -16.30 15.09 -32.63
CA ALA A 117 -17.17 14.75 -33.76
C ALA A 117 -17.50 15.96 -34.65
N SER A 118 -17.65 17.17 -34.08
CA SER A 118 -17.98 18.37 -34.87
C SER A 118 -16.78 19.01 -35.60
N ALA A 119 -15.55 18.63 -35.25
CA ALA A 119 -14.33 19.16 -35.88
C ALA A 119 -13.88 18.35 -37.11
N LEU A 120 -14.40 17.13 -37.31
CA LEU A 120 -14.04 16.25 -38.42
C LEU A 120 -15.06 16.25 -39.57
N GLY A 121 -16.12 17.05 -39.47
CA GLY A 121 -17.19 17.11 -40.48
C GLY A 121 -16.90 17.96 -41.72
N ASN A 122 -15.73 18.60 -41.84
CA ASN A 122 -15.46 19.53 -42.95
C ASN A 122 -14.07 19.45 -43.59
N ALA A 123 -13.34 18.36 -43.39
CA ALA A 123 -12.17 18.05 -44.20
C ALA A 123 -12.32 16.64 -44.73
N GLY A 124 -12.62 16.51 -46.02
CA GLY A 124 -12.59 15.24 -46.74
C GLY A 124 -11.20 14.64 -46.68
N ILE A 125 -10.95 13.82 -45.66
CA ILE A 125 -9.78 12.97 -45.52
C ILE A 125 -10.32 11.58 -45.27
N LEU A 126 -10.19 10.71 -46.28
CA LEU A 126 -10.27 9.27 -46.13
C LEU A 126 -9.38 8.85 -44.94
N LEU A 127 -10.00 8.42 -43.84
CA LEU A 127 -9.31 7.64 -42.83
C LEU A 127 -9.68 6.18 -43.01
N CYS A 128 -8.64 5.42 -43.35
CA CYS A 128 -8.62 4.00 -43.59
C CYS A 128 -9.34 3.23 -42.47
N ALA A 129 -10.31 2.39 -42.86
CA ALA A 129 -10.86 1.36 -41.98
C ALA A 129 -9.75 0.35 -41.66
N GLY A 130 -9.21 0.41 -40.44
CA GLY A 130 -8.24 -0.57 -39.96
C GLY A 130 -7.13 0.02 -39.10
N CYS A 131 -7.46 0.44 -37.88
CA CYS A 131 -6.44 0.55 -36.83
C CYS A 131 -7.05 0.14 -35.48
N VAL A 132 -6.91 -1.15 -35.21
CA VAL A 132 -6.95 -1.72 -33.87
C VAL A 132 -5.90 -0.99 -33.03
N LEU A 133 -6.32 -0.28 -31.99
CA LEU A 133 -5.49 -0.05 -30.80
C LEU A 133 -6.40 0.04 -29.58
N ALA A 134 -6.53 -1.12 -28.95
CA ALA A 134 -7.03 -1.29 -27.60
C ALA A 134 -6.34 -0.31 -26.64
N THR A 135 -7.11 0.43 -25.86
CA THR A 135 -6.61 1.12 -24.67
C THR A 135 -7.47 0.75 -23.45
N SER A 136 -6.88 -0.16 -22.68
CA SER A 136 -6.95 -0.31 -21.23
C SER A 136 -8.32 -0.37 -20.54
N HIS A 137 -8.94 -1.56 -20.59
CA HIS A 137 -9.46 -2.17 -19.37
C HIS A 137 -8.34 -3.04 -18.78
N SER A 138 -7.62 -2.54 -17.78
CA SER A 138 -6.67 -3.32 -16.99
C SER A 138 -7.29 -3.76 -15.66
N THR A 139 -8.37 -4.55 -15.76
CA THR A 139 -8.75 -5.46 -14.69
C THR A 139 -7.75 -6.61 -14.67
N TRP A 140 -6.75 -6.49 -13.79
CA TRP A 140 -5.86 -7.59 -13.45
C TRP A 140 -6.65 -8.68 -12.69
N ARG A 141 -7.02 -9.76 -13.41
CA ARG A 141 -7.28 -11.07 -12.81
C ARG A 141 -6.02 -11.92 -13.01
N VAL A 142 -5.46 -12.38 -11.91
CA VAL A 142 -4.43 -13.44 -11.89
C VAL A 142 -5.18 -14.79 -12.02
N PRO A 143 -4.74 -15.70 -12.91
CA PRO A 143 -5.40 -16.99 -13.09
C PRO A 143 -5.10 -17.94 -11.92
N VAL A 144 -6.15 -18.66 -11.50
CA VAL A 144 -6.08 -19.99 -10.88
C VAL A 144 -6.57 -21.00 -11.90
#